data_AF-A0A976P3J8-F1
#
_entry.id   AF-A0A976P3J8-F1
#
_cell.length_a   1.000
_cell.length_b   1.000
_cell.length_c   1.000
_cell.angle_alpha   90.00
_cell.angle_beta   90.00
_cell.angle_gamma   90.00
#
_symmetry.space_group_name_H-M   'P 1'
#
loop_
_entity.id
_entity.type
_entity.pdbx_description
1 polymer ?
#
loop_
_entity_poly.entity_id
_entity_poly.type
_entity_poly.pdbx_seq_one_letter_code
_entity_poly.pdbx_strand_id
1 'polypeptide(L)' 'MFSTECIHTLRELTPNQGENDARYEGLMLIRADAPTERKAIIYQPVFYIVIQGQKQSFLGNEVFQYDPGRFLA' A
#
# COMPACT_ATOMS: atom_id res chain seq x y z
N MET A 1 -8.64 0.89 -12.51
CA MET A 1 -7.36 0.13 -12.54
C MET A 1 -6.26 1.07 -12.98
N PHE A 2 -5.09 1.03 -12.33
CA PHE A 2 -3.92 1.81 -12.75
C PHE A 2 -3.30 1.22 -14.03
N SER A 3 -2.64 2.06 -14.83
CA SER A 3 -2.05 1.64 -16.11
C SER A 3 -0.81 0.76 -15.92
N THR A 4 -0.45 0.00 -16.95
CA THR A 4 0.76 -0.85 -16.93
C THR A 4 2.02 -0.03 -16.72
N GLU A 5 2.09 1.17 -17.29
CA GLU A 5 3.19 2.12 -17.16
C GLU A 5 3.32 2.63 -15.72
N CYS A 6 2.18 2.89 -15.06
CA CYS A 6 2.13 3.27 -13.64
C CYS A 6 2.69 2.15 -12.76
N ILE A 7 2.26 0.91 -12.99
CA ILE A 7 2.74 -0.26 -12.24
C ILE A 7 4.24 -0.48 -12.49
N HIS A 8 4.71 -0.36 -13.74
CA HIS A 8 6.12 -0.50 -14.08
C HIS A 8 6.99 0.54 -13.36
N THR A 9 6.60 1.81 -13.44
CA THR A 9 7.30 2.91 -12.77
C THR A 9 7.41 2.67 -11.27
N LEU A 10 6.32 2.24 -10.63
CA LEU A 10 6.33 1.98 -9.19
C LEU A 10 7.20 0.79 -8.80
N ARG A 11 7.32 -0.23 -9.66
CA ARG A 11 8.27 -1.34 -9.42
C ARG A 11 9.72 -0.87 -9.48
N GLU A 12 10.05 0.04 -10.38
CA GLU A 12 11.39 0.64 -10.45
C GLU A 12 11.70 1.50 -9.21
N LEU A 13 10.69 2.23 -8.71
CA LEU A 13 10.80 3.04 -7.50
C LEU A 13 10.72 2.22 -6.19
N THR A 14 10.39 0.92 -6.25
CA THR A 14 10.32 0.03 -5.10
C THR A 14 11.18 -1.23 -5.28
N PRO A 15 12.52 -1.07 -5.36
CA PRO A 15 13.42 -2.20 -5.57
C PRO A 15 13.43 -3.19 -4.39
N ASN A 16 13.13 -2.73 -3.16
CA ASN A 16 13.21 -3.53 -1.94
C ASN A 16 11.84 -3.94 -1.40
N GLN A 17 11.77 -5.07 -0.67
CA GLN A 17 10.59 -5.40 0.13
C GLN A 17 10.45 -4.42 1.29
N GLY A 18 9.21 -4.07 1.65
CA GLY A 18 8.90 -3.11 2.69
C GLY A 18 8.94 -1.67 2.18
N GLU A 19 9.36 -0.76 3.03
CA GLU A 19 9.44 0.67 2.75
C GLU A 19 10.64 0.97 1.83
N ASN A 20 10.42 1.86 0.86
CA ASN A 20 11.43 2.37 -0.06
C ASN A 20 11.46 3.89 0.00
N ASP A 21 12.61 4.48 -0.33
CA ASP A 21 12.78 5.92 -0.36
C ASP A 21 11.84 6.58 -1.36
N ALA A 22 11.20 7.66 -0.91
CA ALA A 22 10.39 8.51 -1.75
C ALA A 22 11.09 9.85 -1.97
N ARG A 23 10.96 10.38 -3.19
CA ARG A 23 11.52 11.70 -3.54
C ARG A 23 10.91 12.85 -2.76
N TYR A 24 9.65 12.72 -2.36
CA TYR A 24 8.89 13.80 -1.73
C TYR A 24 8.63 13.48 -0.25
N GLU A 25 8.81 14.47 0.60
CA GLU A 25 8.46 14.37 2.02
C GLU A 25 6.96 14.05 2.18
N GLY A 26 6.63 13.17 3.13
CA GLY A 26 5.27 12.74 3.38
C GLY A 26 4.73 11.67 2.41
N LEU A 27 5.50 11.32 1.37
CA LEU A 27 5.21 10.17 0.52
C LEU A 27 5.98 8.95 1.02
N MET A 28 5.32 7.79 1.03
CA MET A 28 5.93 6.52 1.39
C MET A 28 5.61 5.49 0.30
N LEU A 29 6.64 4.78 -0.16
CA LEU A 29 6.49 3.72 -1.15
C LEU A 29 6.69 2.38 -0.46
N ILE A 30 5.71 1.49 -0.57
CA ILE A 30 5.75 0.17 0.08
C ILE A 30 5.54 -0.92 -0.96
N ARG A 31 6.37 -1.97 -0.91
CA ARG A 31 6.22 -3.18 -1.72
C ARG A 31 6.16 -4.42 -0.83
N ALA A 32 5.23 -5.31 -1.15
CA ALA A 32 5.17 -6.65 -0.58
C ALA A 32 4.81 -7.63 -1.69
N ASP A 33 5.68 -8.62 -1.94
CA ASP A 33 5.48 -9.62 -2.99
C ASP A 33 4.74 -10.88 -2.48
N ALA A 34 4.45 -10.92 -1.17
CA ALA A 34 3.68 -11.98 -0.52
C ALA A 34 2.76 -11.37 0.56
N PRO A 35 1.70 -12.09 0.99
CA PRO A 35 0.86 -11.68 2.11
C PRO A 35 1.71 -11.37 3.35
N THR A 36 1.47 -10.21 3.94
CA THR A 36 2.15 -9.79 5.17
C THR A 36 1.41 -10.28 6.40
N GLU A 37 2.14 -10.53 7.49
CA GLU A 37 1.53 -10.85 8.78
C GLU A 37 0.71 -9.67 9.31
N ARG A 38 -0.34 -9.97 10.09
CA ARG A 38 -1.11 -8.94 10.79
C ARG A 38 -0.21 -8.25 11.81
N LYS A 39 0.01 -6.95 11.62
CA LYS A 39 0.76 -6.10 12.54
C LYS A 39 -0.17 -5.17 13.32
N ALA A 40 0.04 -5.06 14.62
CA ALA A 40 -0.57 -4.00 15.42
C ALA A 40 0.19 -2.70 15.14
N ILE A 41 -0.55 -1.63 14.82
CA ILE A 41 0.01 -0.33 14.44
C ILE A 41 -0.81 0.78 15.08
N ILE A 42 -0.09 1.81 15.55
CA ILE A 42 -0.67 3.10 15.93
C ILE A 42 -0.55 4.00 14.70
N TYR A 43 -1.67 4.53 14.21
CA TYR A 43 -1.66 5.34 13.00
C TYR A 43 -1.25 6.79 13.29
N GLN A 44 -0.23 7.26 12.58
CA GLN A 44 -0.20 8.64 12.13
C GLN A 44 -1.22 8.75 10.97
N PRO A 45 -2.07 9.80 10.89
CA PRO A 45 -3.02 9.94 9.80
C PRO A 45 -2.32 9.99 8.44
N VAL A 46 -2.69 9.07 7.55
CA VAL A 46 -2.12 8.92 6.20
C VAL A 46 -3.18 8.44 5.22
N PHE A 47 -3.02 8.78 3.95
CA PHE A 47 -3.85 8.27 2.87
C PHE A 47 -3.12 7.16 2.12
N TYR A 48 -3.72 5.96 2.08
CA TYR A 48 -3.14 4.82 1.37
C TYR A 48 -3.79 4.64 0.01
N ILE A 49 -2.96 4.46 -1.01
CA ILE A 49 -3.41 4.06 -2.36
C ILE A 49 -2.81 2.69 -2.67
N VAL A 50 -3.67 1.70 -2.90
CA VAL A 50 -3.24 0.38 -3.39
C VAL A 50 -3.18 0.43 -4.90
N ILE A 51 -1.96 0.41 -5.45
CA ILE A 51 -1.75 0.49 -6.91
C ILE A 51 -1.90 -0.88 -7.57
N GLN A 52 -1.34 -1.92 -6.95
CA GLN A 52 -1.41 -3.31 -7.41
C GLN A 52 -1.56 -4.23 -6.18
N GLY A 53 -2.32 -5.31 -6.33
CA GLY A 53 -2.55 -6.26 -5.25
C GLY A 53 -3.72 -5.84 -4.35
N GLN A 54 -3.65 -6.19 -3.07
CA GLN A 54 -4.71 -5.90 -2.10
C GLN A 54 -4.10 -5.65 -0.72
N LYS A 55 -4.77 -4.82 0.08
CA LYS A 55 -4.44 -4.57 1.48
C LYS A 55 -5.66 -4.89 2.34
N GLN A 56 -5.43 -5.46 3.52
CA GLN A 56 -6.46 -5.64 4.53
C GLN A 56 -6.07 -4.89 5.80
N SER A 57 -7.00 -4.11 6.34
CA SER A 57 -6.91 -3.47 7.64
C SER A 57 -7.97 -4.05 8.56
N PHE A 58 -7.66 -4.13 9.85
CA PHE A 58 -8.55 -4.71 10.85
C PHE A 58 -8.84 -3.68 11.94
N LEU A 59 -10.11 -3.44 12.24
CA LEU A 59 -10.56 -2.61 13.36
C LEU A 59 -11.45 -3.46 14.27
N GLY A 60 -10.90 -3.92 15.39
CA GLY A 60 -11.56 -4.93 16.21
C GLY A 60 -11.83 -6.20 15.40
N ASN A 61 -13.12 -6.49 15.18
CA ASN A 61 -13.60 -7.65 14.42
C ASN A 61 -13.94 -7.32 12.96
N GLU A 62 -13.84 -6.06 12.54
CA GLU A 62 -14.14 -5.63 11.19
C GLU A 62 -12.90 -5.73 10.29
N VAL A 63 -13.10 -6.15 9.05
CA VAL A 63 -12.06 -6.26 8.02
C VAL A 63 -12.36 -5.30 6.89
N PHE A 64 -11.43 -4.39 6.62
CA PHE A 64 -11.48 -3.44 5.53
C PHE A 64 -10.50 -3.88 4.45
N GLN A 65 -11.02 -4.17 3.26
CA GLN A 65 -10.23 -4.61 2.12
C GLN A 65 -10.13 -3.49 1.08
N TYR A 66 -8.90 -3.19 0.71
CA TYR A 66 -8.54 -2.19 -0.29
C TYR A 66 -7.87 -2.88 -1.46
N ASP A 67 -8.32 -2.54 -2.66
CA ASP A 67 -7.75 -3.01 -3.92
C ASP A 67 -7.77 -1.84 -4.93
N PRO A 68 -7.13 -1.97 -6.11
CA PRO A 68 -7.10 -0.90 -7.10
C PRO A 68 -8.49 -0.48 -7.57
N GLY A 69 -9.05 0.55 -6.93
CA GLY A 69 -10.38 1.09 -7.22
C GLY A 69 -11.40 0.88 -6.08
N ARG A 70 -11.04 0.18 -5.01
CA ARG A 70 -11.85 0.02 -3.80
C ARG A 70 -11.19 0.73 -2.62
N PHE A 71 -11.82 1.82 -2.19
CA PHE A 71 -11.42 2.62 -1.02
C PHE A 71 -12.57 2.68 0.00
N LEU A 72 -12.23 3.02 1.24
CA LEU A 72 -13.24 3.40 2.24
C LEU A 72 -13.81 4.76 1.84
N ALA A 73 -15.13 4.82 1.63
CA ALA A 73 -15.88 6.06 1.45
C ALA A 73 -16.16 6.72 2.81
#